data_AF-A0A077XPV2-F1
#
_entry.id   AF-A0A077XPV2-F1
#
_cell.length_a   1.000
_cell.length_b   1.000
_cell.length_c   1.000
_cell.angle_alpha   90.00
_cell.angle_beta   90.00
_cell.angle_gamma   90.00
#
_symmetry.space_group_name_H-M   'P 1'
#
loop_
_entity.id
_entity.type
_entity.pdbx_description
1 polymer ?
#
loop_
_entity_poly.entity_id
_entity_poly.type
_entity_poly.pdbx_seq_one_letter_code
_entity_poly.pdbx_strand_id
1 'polypeptide(L)'
;MKVVVYSIQAFEKELLAIANGKMHDLTFIANGLNEETKVYATGKDVVIISAHDILGASMLRTLKNMGVNRILTRTLGTGHIDLIEAGKLDIQVANTPYEDQTPKGIAEQTIRNLNLWGAGKCVGTACCCLKDCGVKL
;
A
#
# COMPACT_ATOMS: atom_id res chain seq x y z
N MET A 1 -4.29 3.25 -11.35
CA MET A 1 -5.07 3.08 -10.10
C MET A 1 -5.11 4.38 -9.34
N LYS A 2 -6.14 4.63 -8.52
CA LYS A 2 -6.20 5.77 -7.60
C LYS A 2 -5.58 5.39 -6.27
N VAL A 3 -4.55 6.12 -5.85
CA VAL A 3 -3.72 5.75 -4.69
C VAL A 3 -3.56 6.96 -3.78
N VAL A 4 -3.60 6.72 -2.47
CA VAL A 4 -3.15 7.70 -1.47
C VAL A 4 -1.93 7.15 -0.74
N VAL A 5 -0.92 8.01 -0.54
CA VAL A 5 0.34 7.69 0.12
C VAL A 5 0.43 8.53 1.39
N TYR A 6 0.42 7.89 2.55
CA TYR A 6 0.52 8.53 3.87
C TYR A 6 1.96 8.54 4.40
N SER A 7 2.20 9.38 5.39
CA SER A 7 3.50 9.53 6.06
C SER A 7 4.65 9.70 5.06
N ILE A 8 4.41 10.48 3.99
CA ILE A 8 5.38 10.66 2.93
C ILE A 8 6.41 11.74 3.29
N GLN A 9 7.69 11.39 3.20
CA GLN A 9 8.78 12.36 3.36
C GLN A 9 9.12 13.02 2.02
N ALA A 10 9.71 14.22 2.07
CA ALA A 10 9.96 15.03 0.88
C ALA A 10 10.80 14.29 -0.19
N PHE A 11 11.86 13.58 0.22
CA PHE A 11 12.72 12.84 -0.71
C PHE A 11 12.00 11.63 -1.32
N GLU A 12 11.08 10.99 -0.59
CA GLU A 12 10.34 9.82 -1.08
C GLU A 12 9.31 10.21 -2.14
N LYS A 13 8.70 11.39 -2.00
CA LYS A 13 7.72 11.91 -2.96
C LYS A 13 8.29 11.99 -4.37
N GLU A 14 9.50 12.53 -4.52
CA GLU A 14 10.17 12.65 -5.81
C GLU A 14 10.47 11.27 -6.42
N LEU A 15 11.05 10.37 -5.62
CA LEU A 15 11.39 9.02 -6.05
C LEU A 15 10.16 8.22 -6.50
N LEU A 16 9.07 8.27 -5.73
CA LEU A 16 7.80 7.63 -6.09
C LEU A 16 7.19 8.25 -7.35
N ALA A 17 7.27 9.57 -7.51
CA ALA A 17 6.74 10.24 -8.71
C ALA A 17 7.53 9.84 -9.97
N ILE A 18 8.86 9.76 -9.88
CA ILE A 18 9.74 9.31 -10.96
C ILE A 18 9.43 7.85 -11.31
N ALA A 19 9.43 6.96 -10.32
CA ALA A 19 9.15 5.54 -10.54
C ALA A 19 7.75 5.32 -11.13
N ASN A 20 6.74 6.10 -10.70
CA ASN A 20 5.36 6.02 -11.17
C ASN A 20 5.22 6.32 -12.66
N GLY A 21 6.03 7.24 -13.21
CA GLY A 21 5.94 7.60 -14.63
C GLY A 21 4.54 8.04 -15.09
N LYS A 22 3.73 8.59 -14.17
CA LYS A 22 2.31 8.95 -14.38
C LYS A 22 1.35 7.78 -14.70
N MET A 23 1.73 6.54 -14.40
CA MET A 23 0.89 5.34 -14.61
C MET A 23 -0.29 5.26 -13.62
N HIS A 24 -0.08 5.72 -12.38
CA HIS A 24 -1.09 5.77 -11.33
C HIS A 24 -1.37 7.20 -10.88
N ASP A 25 -2.59 7.45 -10.41
CA ASP A 25 -3.00 8.72 -9.80
C ASP A 25 -2.63 8.68 -8.31
N LEU A 26 -1.49 9.30 -7.97
CA LEU A 26 -0.94 9.32 -6.62
C LEU A 26 -1.30 10.62 -5.91
N THR A 27 -1.94 10.51 -4.74
CA THR A 27 -2.14 11.61 -3.79
C THR A 27 -1.20 11.44 -2.61
N PHE A 28 -0.38 12.45 -2.32
CA PHE A 28 0.64 12.40 -1.27
C PHE A 28 0.20 13.17 -0.02
N ILE A 29 0.19 12.52 1.14
CA ILE A 29 -0.20 13.07 2.44
C ILE A 29 0.99 12.96 3.39
N ALA A 30 1.47 14.09 3.90
CA ALA A 30 2.62 14.13 4.82
C ALA A 30 2.28 13.56 6.20
N ASN A 31 1.04 13.73 6.65
CA ASN A 31 0.54 13.17 7.90
C ASN A 31 0.32 11.66 7.80
N GLY A 32 0.41 10.97 8.94
CA GLY A 32 0.09 9.55 9.03
C GLY A 32 -1.40 9.25 8.93
N LEU A 33 -1.72 8.01 8.60
CA LEU A 33 -3.09 7.51 8.52
C LEU A 33 -3.68 7.35 9.93
N ASN A 34 -4.72 8.11 10.23
CA ASN A 34 -5.45 8.07 11.49
C ASN A 34 -6.92 8.47 11.29
N GLU A 35 -7.67 8.60 12.38
CA GLU A 35 -9.10 8.93 12.34
C GLU A 35 -9.43 10.27 11.66
N GLU A 36 -8.52 11.25 11.71
CA GLU A 36 -8.69 12.56 11.09
C GLU A 36 -8.31 12.55 9.61
N THR A 37 -7.24 11.81 9.27
CA THR A 37 -6.65 11.80 7.92
C THR A 37 -7.18 10.68 7.02
N LYS A 38 -7.94 9.71 7.56
CA LYS A 38 -8.57 8.62 6.79
C LYS A 38 -9.41 9.11 5.62
N VAL A 39 -9.99 10.31 5.72
CA VAL A 39 -10.84 10.91 4.68
C VAL A 39 -10.14 10.99 3.31
N TYR A 40 -8.81 11.11 3.27
CA TYR A 40 -8.05 11.15 2.01
C TYR A 40 -8.02 9.81 1.25
N ALA A 41 -8.39 8.70 1.91
CA ALA A 41 -8.57 7.40 1.27
C ALA A 41 -9.91 7.25 0.54
N THR A 42 -10.83 8.22 0.67
CA THR A 42 -12.15 8.16 0.02
C THR A 42 -12.00 8.09 -1.49
N GLY A 43 -12.61 7.08 -2.12
CA GLY A 43 -12.57 6.89 -3.56
C GLY A 43 -11.19 6.47 -4.11
N LYS A 44 -10.30 5.98 -3.23
CA LYS A 44 -9.01 5.40 -3.60
C LYS A 44 -9.10 3.87 -3.60
N ASP A 45 -8.40 3.26 -4.55
CA ASP A 45 -8.33 1.80 -4.67
C ASP A 45 -7.29 1.21 -3.71
N VAL A 46 -6.19 1.97 -3.51
CA VAL A 46 -5.00 1.54 -2.77
C VAL A 46 -4.58 2.60 -1.76
N VAL A 47 -4.18 2.14 -0.57
CA VAL A 47 -3.52 2.96 0.45
C VAL A 47 -2.07 2.50 0.59
N ILE A 48 -1.12 3.43 0.47
CA ILE A 48 0.31 3.20 0.71
C ILE A 48 0.70 3.81 2.05
N ILE A 49 1.38 3.02 2.88
CA ILE A 49 1.74 3.39 4.25
C ILE A 49 3.24 3.23 4.53
N SER A 50 3.67 3.77 5.66
CA SER A 50 4.99 3.63 6.25
C SER A 50 4.93 2.75 7.52
N ALA A 51 6.08 2.50 8.15
CA ALA A 51 6.17 1.82 9.44
C ALA A 51 5.44 2.55 10.59
N HIS A 52 5.16 3.85 10.44
CA HIS A 52 4.55 4.68 11.48
C HIS A 52 3.01 4.61 11.47
N ASP A 53 2.42 4.08 10.40
CA ASP A 53 0.97 4.04 10.23
C ASP A 53 0.43 2.69 10.75
N ILE A 54 -0.35 2.70 11.84
CA ILE A 54 -0.83 1.47 12.46
C ILE A 54 -2.21 1.09 11.90
N LEU A 55 -2.29 -0.05 11.23
CA LEU A 55 -3.51 -0.57 10.62
C LEU A 55 -4.01 -1.78 11.40
N GLY A 56 -4.58 -1.50 12.58
CA GLY A 56 -5.36 -2.47 13.34
C GLY A 56 -6.73 -2.72 12.73
N ALA A 57 -7.47 -3.67 13.30
CA ALA A 57 -8.77 -4.11 12.80
C ALA A 57 -9.78 -2.97 12.54
N SER A 58 -9.88 -1.97 13.43
CA SER A 58 -10.83 -0.85 13.28
C SER A 58 -10.55 0.00 12.04
N MET A 59 -9.28 0.35 11.82
CA MET A 59 -8.86 1.14 10.66
C MET A 59 -9.06 0.34 9.37
N LEU A 60 -8.73 -0.96 9.37
CA LEU A 60 -8.94 -1.83 8.21
C LEU A 60 -10.42 -1.93 7.80
N ARG A 61 -11.33 -2.13 8.76
CA ARG A 61 -12.78 -2.10 8.49
C ARG A 61 -13.23 -0.77 7.90
N THR A 62 -12.70 0.32 8.44
CA THR A 62 -13.01 1.68 7.96
C THR A 62 -12.55 1.87 6.52
N LEU A 63 -11.29 1.53 6.20
CA LEU A 63 -10.76 1.59 4.85
C LEU A 63 -11.57 0.71 3.88
N LYS A 64 -11.97 -0.50 4.29
CA LYS A 64 -12.81 -1.38 3.48
C LYS A 64 -14.15 -0.73 3.14
N ASN A 65 -14.81 -0.13 4.13
CA ASN A 65 -16.08 0.58 3.94
C ASN A 65 -15.93 1.80 3.01
N MET A 66 -14.74 2.40 2.97
CA MET A 66 -14.40 3.50 2.05
C MET A 66 -14.05 3.03 0.63
N GLY A 67 -14.07 1.72 0.38
CA GLY A 67 -13.80 1.11 -0.93
C GLY A 67 -12.33 0.74 -1.16
N VAL A 68 -11.45 0.87 -0.16
CA VAL A 68 -10.06 0.45 -0.28
C VAL A 68 -9.98 -1.06 -0.23
N ASN A 69 -9.40 -1.65 -1.27
CA ASN A 69 -9.28 -3.11 -1.39
C ASN A 69 -7.83 -3.59 -1.33
N ARG A 70 -6.86 -2.66 -1.34
CA ARG A 70 -5.43 -2.99 -1.35
C ARG A 70 -4.64 -2.06 -0.44
N ILE A 71 -3.69 -2.63 0.29
CA ILE A 71 -2.75 -1.92 1.16
C ILE A 71 -1.33 -2.29 0.74
N LEU A 72 -0.47 -1.31 0.59
CA LEU A 72 0.94 -1.53 0.34
C LEU A 72 1.76 -0.80 1.42
N THR A 73 2.71 -1.49 2.04
CA THR A 73 3.65 -0.88 2.97
C THR A 73 5.03 -0.73 2.34
N ARG A 74 5.68 0.42 2.58
CA ARG A 74 7.03 0.75 2.10
C ARG A 74 8.11 0.20 3.05
N THR A 75 7.89 -1.00 3.58
CA THR A 75 8.70 -1.60 4.63
C THR A 75 8.95 -3.07 4.33
N LEU A 76 10.01 -3.64 4.92
CA LEU A 76 10.26 -5.08 4.91
C LEU A 76 9.20 -5.84 5.70
N GLY A 77 8.97 -5.43 6.95
CA GLY A 77 8.02 -6.07 7.85
C GLY A 77 6.60 -5.51 7.72
N THR A 78 5.63 -6.25 8.25
CA THR A 78 4.20 -5.89 8.28
C THR A 78 3.63 -5.88 9.71
N GLY A 79 4.46 -5.75 10.74
CA GLY A 79 4.02 -5.84 12.14
C GLY A 79 3.03 -4.76 12.57
N HIS A 80 2.97 -3.66 11.83
CA HIS A 80 2.02 -2.55 11.99
C HIS A 80 0.67 -2.80 11.28
N ILE A 81 0.45 -3.99 10.70
CA ILE A 81 -0.76 -4.35 9.97
C ILE A 81 -1.37 -5.62 10.57
N ASP A 82 -2.66 -5.57 10.93
CA ASP A 82 -3.41 -6.76 11.31
C ASP A 82 -3.77 -7.59 10.05
N LEU A 83 -2.83 -8.45 9.65
CA LEU A 83 -2.99 -9.31 8.45
C LEU A 83 -4.15 -10.31 8.57
N ILE A 84 -4.52 -10.71 9.80
CA ILE A 84 -5.64 -11.62 10.03
C ILE A 84 -6.94 -10.91 9.67
N GLU A 85 -7.13 -9.69 10.19
CA GLU A 85 -8.32 -8.90 9.85
C GLU A 85 -8.33 -8.49 8.37
N ALA A 86 -7.18 -8.10 7.81
CA ALA A 86 -7.07 -7.80 6.38
C ALA A 86 -7.52 -9.00 5.52
N GLY A 87 -7.11 -10.22 5.90
CA GLY A 87 -7.56 -11.46 5.26
C GLY A 87 -9.06 -11.71 5.41
N LYS A 88 -9.67 -11.43 6.57
CA LYS A 88 -11.13 -11.56 6.77
C LYS A 88 -11.93 -10.59 5.90
N LEU A 89 -11.39 -9.39 5.68
CA LEU A 89 -12.00 -8.33 4.86
C LEU A 89 -11.67 -8.45 3.36
N ASP A 90 -10.94 -9.48 2.96
CA ASP A 90 -10.41 -9.69 1.61
C ASP A 90 -9.69 -8.43 1.08
N ILE A 91 -8.87 -7.82 1.93
CA ILE A 91 -7.96 -6.73 1.55
C ILE A 91 -6.63 -7.35 1.17
N GLN A 92 -6.14 -7.03 -0.03
CA GLN A 92 -4.82 -7.50 -0.47
C GLN A 92 -3.73 -6.66 0.18
N VAL A 93 -2.70 -7.31 0.75
CA VAL A 93 -1.57 -6.64 1.39
C VAL A 93 -0.27 -6.98 0.67
N ALA A 94 0.57 -5.97 0.44
CA ALA A 94 1.92 -6.15 -0.11
C ALA A 94 2.96 -5.31 0.65
N ASN A 95 4.20 -5.80 0.70
CA ASN A 95 5.35 -5.12 1.30
C ASN A 95 6.47 -4.88 0.24
N THR A 96 7.64 -4.41 0.67
CA THR A 96 8.81 -4.18 -0.22
C THR A 96 10.02 -5.01 0.20
N PRO A 97 10.01 -6.35 0.00
CA PRO A 97 11.02 -7.27 0.54
C PRO A 97 12.29 -7.40 -0.28
N TYR A 98 12.47 -6.64 -1.37
CA TYR A 98 13.63 -6.83 -2.24
C TYR A 98 14.92 -6.33 -1.58
N GLU A 99 16.06 -6.82 -2.06
CA GLU A 99 17.36 -6.56 -1.42
C GLU A 99 17.74 -5.07 -1.42
N ASP A 100 17.36 -4.32 -2.46
CA ASP A 100 17.59 -2.87 -2.51
C ASP A 100 16.62 -2.11 -1.60
N GLN A 101 17.05 -1.90 -0.36
CA GLN A 101 16.36 -1.13 0.67
C GLN A 101 16.74 0.36 0.67
N THR A 102 17.36 0.86 -0.40
CA THR A 102 17.53 2.31 -0.56
C THR A 102 16.15 2.97 -0.78
N PRO A 103 15.99 4.28 -0.49
CA PRO A 103 14.75 5.00 -0.79
C PRO A 103 14.29 4.84 -2.25
N LYS A 104 15.25 4.77 -3.18
CA LYS A 104 14.97 4.56 -4.61
C LYS A 104 14.46 3.13 -4.87
N GLY A 105 15.14 2.11 -4.35
CA GLY A 105 14.73 0.71 -4.51
C GLY A 105 13.34 0.43 -3.94
N ILE A 106 13.04 0.98 -2.76
CA ILE A 106 11.70 0.89 -2.14
C ILE A 106 10.64 1.57 -3.02
N ALA A 107 10.94 2.76 -3.57
CA ALA A 107 10.02 3.46 -4.46
C ALA A 107 9.75 2.67 -5.76
N GLU A 108 10.81 2.14 -6.39
CA GLU A 108 10.71 1.33 -7.61
C GLU A 108 9.90 0.04 -7.36
N GLN A 109 10.16 -0.66 -6.25
CA GLN A 109 9.40 -1.85 -5.90
C GLN A 109 7.93 -1.52 -5.57
N THR A 110 7.69 -0.43 -4.85
CA THR A 110 6.33 0.05 -4.53
C THR A 110 5.51 0.26 -5.81
N ILE A 111 6.08 0.96 -6.78
CA ILE A 111 5.41 1.20 -8.05
C ILE A 111 5.29 -0.09 -8.88
N ARG A 112 6.31 -0.95 -8.89
CA ARG A 112 6.23 -2.27 -9.55
C ARG A 112 5.03 -3.07 -9.04
N ASN A 113 4.81 -3.09 -7.73
CA ASN A 113 3.67 -3.78 -7.13
C ASN A 113 2.33 -3.14 -7.56
N LEU A 114 2.24 -1.80 -7.61
CA LEU A 114 1.06 -1.11 -8.15
C LEU A 114 0.81 -1.46 -9.62
N ASN A 115 1.85 -1.48 -10.46
CA ASN A 115 1.76 -1.82 -11.88
C ASN A 115 1.18 -3.24 -12.07
N LEU A 116 1.69 -4.21 -11.30
CA LEU A 116 1.20 -5.59 -11.33
C LEU A 116 -0.29 -5.66 -10.95
N TRP A 117 -0.69 -5.01 -9.85
CA TRP A 117 -2.08 -4.93 -9.45
C TRP A 117 -2.99 -4.19 -10.44
N GLY A 118 -2.48 -3.15 -11.09
CA GLY A 118 -3.18 -2.43 -12.16
C GLY A 118 -3.40 -3.31 -13.39
N ALA A 119 -2.48 -4.24 -13.65
CA ALA A 119 -2.58 -5.24 -14.71
C ALA A 119 -3.33 -6.53 -14.28
N GLY A 120 -3.89 -6.58 -13.07
CA GLY A 120 -4.59 -7.76 -12.55
C GLY A 120 -3.67 -8.94 -12.19
N LYS A 121 -2.37 -8.71 -12.02
CA LYS A 121 -1.36 -9.73 -11.71
C LYS A 121 -1.01 -9.77 -10.23
N CYS A 122 -0.49 -10.91 -9.79
CA CYS A 122 0.04 -11.10 -8.44
C CYS A 122 1.38 -10.35 -8.27
N VAL A 123 1.66 -9.86 -7.05
CA VAL A 123 2.93 -9.20 -6.69
C VAL A 123 4.04 -10.17 -6.31
N GLY A 124 3.75 -11.48 -6.29
CA GLY A 124 4.72 -12.54 -6.03
C GLY A 124 5.19 -12.53 -4.57
N THR A 125 6.50 -12.55 -4.37
CA THR A 125 7.14 -12.61 -3.04
C THR A 125 6.84 -11.39 -2.15
N ALA A 126 6.36 -10.29 -2.74
CA ALA A 126 5.89 -9.12 -2.00
C ALA A 126 4.47 -9.28 -1.42
N CYS A 127 3.77 -10.39 -1.72
CA CYS A 127 2.41 -10.62 -1.23
C CYS A 127 2.45 -11.02 0.25
N CYS A 128 1.60 -10.39 1.07
CA CYS A 128 1.46 -10.68 2.50
C CYS A 128 0.06 -11.21 2.86
N CYS A 129 -0.73 -11.65 1.87
CA CYS A 129 -2.08 -12.17 2.11
C CYS A 129 -2.03 -13.52 2.81
N LEU A 130 -2.83 -13.71 3.87
CA LEU A 130 -2.89 -14.98 4.63
C LEU A 130 -3.81 -16.04 4.00
N LYS A 131 -4.63 -15.69 3.01
CA LYS A 131 -5.52 -16.62 2.29
C LYS A 131 -4.96 -16.95 0.91
N ASP A 132 -5.35 -18.11 0.38
CA ASP A 132 -5.13 -18.47 -1.03
C ASP A 132 -5.77 -17.42 -1.94
N CYS A 133 -4.92 -16.62 -2.58
CA CYS A 133 -5.36 -15.59 -3.50
C CYS A 133 -5.77 -16.23 -4.84
N GLY A 134 -6.97 -15.92 -5.34
CA GLY A 134 -7.46 -16.45 -6.63
C GLY A 134 -6.71 -15.93 -7.87
N VAL A 135 -5.76 -15.01 -7.69
CA VAL A 135 -4.90 -14.51 -8.77
C VAL A 135 -3.77 -15.51 -8.98
N LYS A 136 -3.96 -16.43 -9.94
CA LYS A 136 -2.94 -17.41 -10.33
C LYS A 136 -1.67 -16.70 -10.85
N LEU A 137 -0.51 -17.25 -10.48
CA LEU A 137 0.82 -16.87 -10.98
C LEU A 137 0.91 -17.05 -12.49
#